data_AF-A0A7W0JWR5-F1
#
_entry.id   AF-A0A7W0JWR5-F1
#
_cell.length_a   1.000
_cell.length_b   1.000
_cell.length_c   1.000
_cell.angle_alpha   90.00
_cell.angle_beta   90.00
_cell.angle_gamma   90.00
#
_symmetry.space_group_name_H-M   'P 1'
#
loop_
_entity.id
_entity.type
_entity.pdbx_description
1 polymer ?
#
loop_
_entity_poly.entity_id
_entity_poly.type
_entity_poly.pdbx_seq_one_letter_code
_entity_poly.pdbx_strand_id
1 'polypeptide(L)'
;LITNDALRDFLSRLSPTAEPVTYAISNEGLGPLHELHVPKNLVLLMIAGIANESNQPPLVRNEAIAQSALRMLVSAEATYQATTGNGNYGTLDQLVGQSLLQKDLLQQHGYKIELTIVGTKFEASAVPMEYGKSGKMSFFVDDSGVLRGADHGGGAATVADKPMQ
;
A
#
# COMPACT_ATOMS: atom_id res chain seq x y z
N LEU A 1 18.19 2.51 4.06
CA LEU A 1 19.04 1.72 4.99
C LEU A 1 18.19 1.35 6.19
N ILE A 2 17.51 0.20 6.13
CA ILE A 2 16.63 -0.27 7.22
C ILE A 2 17.52 -1.06 8.19
N THR A 3 17.93 -0.42 9.29
CA THR A 3 18.64 -1.06 10.39
C THR A 3 17.61 -1.62 11.37
N ASN A 4 17.09 -2.81 11.07
CA ASN A 4 16.30 -3.56 12.05
C ASN A 4 17.27 -4.40 12.89
N ASP A 5 17.50 -3.99 14.14
CA ASP A 5 18.43 -4.68 15.06
C ASP A 5 18.01 -6.12 15.34
N ALA A 6 16.72 -6.46 15.24
CA ALA A 6 16.25 -7.84 15.35
C ALA A 6 16.70 -8.69 14.15
N LEU A 7 16.73 -8.12 12.94
CA LEU A 7 17.26 -8.79 11.75
C LEU A 7 18.77 -9.02 11.88
N ARG A 8 19.51 -8.03 12.40
CA ARG A 8 20.95 -8.16 12.65
C ARG A 8 21.26 -9.20 13.72
N ASP A 9 20.52 -9.21 14.82
CA ASP A 9 20.67 -10.20 15.88
C ASP A 9 20.36 -11.61 15.36
N PHE A 10 19.27 -11.77 14.59
CA PHE A 10 18.94 -13.02 13.92
C PHE A 10 20.02 -13.48 12.93
N LEU A 11 20.51 -12.58 12.06
CA LEU A 11 21.59 -12.88 11.12
C LEU A 11 22.90 -13.25 11.82
N SER A 12 23.20 -12.65 12.98
CA SER A 12 24.40 -12.97 13.75
C SER A 12 24.36 -14.36 14.40
N ARG A 13 23.14 -14.87 14.68
CA ARG A 13 22.91 -16.24 15.17
C ARG A 13 22.96 -17.28 14.06
N LEU A 14 22.75 -16.87 12.82
CA LEU A 14 22.93 -17.70 11.64
C LEU A 14 24.40 -17.70 11.22
N SER A 15 25.28 -18.31 12.00
CA SER A 15 26.64 -18.61 11.52
C SER A 15 26.54 -19.72 10.47
N PRO A 16 26.69 -19.43 9.15
CA PRO A 16 26.51 -20.45 8.14
C PRO A 16 27.82 -21.23 8.02
N THR A 17 27.95 -22.30 8.78
CA THR A 17 28.89 -23.35 8.40
C THR A 17 28.33 -24.00 7.13
N ALA A 18 29.12 -23.99 6.05
CA ALA A 18 28.74 -24.67 4.81
C ALA A 18 28.69 -26.17 5.08
N GLU A 19 27.51 -26.70 5.39
CA GLU A 19 27.28 -28.12 5.55
C GLU A 19 26.91 -28.73 4.18
N PRO A 20 27.58 -29.80 3.75
CA PRO A 20 27.27 -30.45 2.48
C PRO A 20 25.88 -31.10 2.54
N VAL A 21 25.10 -30.91 1.48
CA VAL A 21 23.85 -31.65 1.26
C VAL A 21 24.23 -33.12 1.05
N THR A 22 24.13 -33.93 2.11
CA THR A 22 24.53 -35.33 2.05
C THR A 22 23.33 -36.20 1.68
N TYR A 23 23.51 -36.98 0.63
CA TYR A 23 22.60 -38.02 0.18
C TYR A 23 22.96 -39.31 0.92
N ALA A 24 22.02 -39.91 1.66
CA ALA A 24 22.23 -41.21 2.28
C ALA A 24 21.33 -42.25 1.60
N ILE A 25 21.91 -43.36 1.16
CA ILE A 25 21.17 -44.51 0.64
C ILE A 25 20.90 -45.42 1.83
N SER A 26 19.67 -45.39 2.35
CA SER A 26 19.25 -46.32 3.41
C SER A 26 18.76 -47.62 2.76
N ASN A 27 19.43 -48.74 3.05
CA ASN A 27 19.16 -50.04 2.40
C ASN A 27 18.31 -50.96 3.30
N GLU A 28 17.33 -50.38 3.97
CA GLU A 28 16.42 -51.06 4.90
C GLU A 28 15.13 -51.47 4.16
N GLY A 29 15.25 -52.43 3.24
CA GLY A 29 14.17 -53.34 2.80
C GLY A 29 12.89 -52.78 2.16
N LEU A 30 12.69 -51.47 2.03
CA LEU A 30 11.47 -50.84 1.50
C LEU A 30 11.81 -49.83 0.38
N GLY A 31 12.47 -50.31 -0.67
CA GLY A 31 12.83 -49.50 -1.85
C GLY A 31 13.83 -48.37 -1.56
N PRO A 32 14.36 -47.69 -2.59
CA PRO A 32 15.28 -46.58 -2.40
C PRO A 32 14.52 -45.37 -1.82
N LEU A 33 14.58 -45.21 -0.50
CA LEU A 33 14.18 -43.99 0.19
C LEU A 33 15.26 -42.94 -0.01
N HIS A 34 14.97 -41.94 -0.84
CA HIS A 34 15.84 -40.80 -1.05
C HIS A 34 15.58 -39.76 0.04
N GLU A 35 16.43 -39.71 1.06
CA GLU A 35 16.31 -38.73 2.15
C GLU A 35 17.06 -37.44 1.80
N LEU A 36 16.33 -36.34 1.69
CA LEU A 36 16.90 -35.01 1.47
C LEU A 36 17.17 -34.33 2.82
N HIS A 37 18.44 -34.21 3.20
CA HIS A 37 18.84 -33.44 4.37
C HIS A 37 18.91 -31.94 4.04
N VAL A 38 17.85 -31.21 4.40
CA VAL A 38 17.80 -29.76 4.30
C VAL A 38 18.38 -29.14 5.58
N PRO A 39 19.37 -28.23 5.49
CA PRO A 39 19.88 -27.53 6.66
C PRO A 39 18.78 -26.70 7.34
N LYS A 40 18.67 -26.80 8.68
CA LYS A 40 17.65 -26.07 9.46
C LYS A 40 17.70 -24.56 9.24
N ASN A 41 18.90 -24.00 9.06
CA ASN A 41 19.12 -22.58 8.78
C ASN A 41 18.47 -22.15 7.46
N LEU A 42 18.44 -23.02 6.45
CA LEU A 42 17.83 -22.74 5.15
C LEU A 42 16.30 -22.69 5.26
N VAL A 43 15.72 -23.61 6.03
CA VAL A 43 14.28 -23.58 6.35
C VAL A 43 13.91 -22.32 7.11
N LEU A 44 14.73 -21.92 8.09
CA LEU A 44 14.48 -20.72 8.89
C LEU A 44 14.59 -19.43 8.07
N LEU A 45 15.53 -19.36 7.12
CA LEU A 45 15.66 -18.24 6.17
C LEU A 45 14.44 -18.12 5.22
N MET A 46 13.93 -19.25 4.72
CA MET A 46 12.73 -19.26 3.89
C MET A 46 11.50 -18.74 4.66
N ILE A 47 11.33 -19.17 5.91
CA ILE A 47 10.23 -18.71 6.78
C ILE A 47 10.36 -17.21 7.08
N ALA A 48 11.58 -16.73 7.37
CA ALA A 48 11.83 -15.32 7.64
C ALA A 48 11.56 -14.41 6.42
N GLY A 49 11.86 -14.87 5.20
CA GLY A 49 11.58 -14.14 3.97
C GLY A 49 10.08 -13.95 3.71
N ILE A 50 9.26 -14.96 4.02
CA ILE A 50 7.79 -14.91 3.86
C ILE A 50 7.13 -14.02 4.92
N ALA A 51 7.72 -13.91 6.12
CA ALA A 51 7.16 -13.16 7.24
C ALA A 51 7.29 -11.63 7.14
N ASN A 52 8.00 -11.09 6.13
CA ASN A 52 8.35 -9.67 6.09
C ASN A 52 7.29 -8.75 5.43
N GLU A 53 6.10 -9.25 5.08
CA GLU A 53 5.16 -8.49 4.23
C GLU A 53 4.12 -7.59 4.93
N SER A 54 3.89 -7.61 6.25
CA SER A 54 2.63 -6.98 6.75
C SER A 54 2.66 -6.04 7.96
N ASN A 55 3.82 -5.54 8.41
CA ASN A 55 3.83 -4.49 9.44
C ASN A 55 4.43 -3.18 8.95
N GLN A 56 3.89 -2.67 7.85
CA GLN A 56 4.09 -1.27 7.45
C GLN A 56 3.65 -0.36 8.62
N PRO A 57 4.45 0.65 9.02
CA PRO A 57 4.03 1.59 10.06
C PRO A 57 2.65 2.17 9.72
N PRO A 58 1.76 2.39 10.72
CA PRO A 58 0.40 2.89 10.48
C PRO A 58 0.35 4.12 9.58
N LEU A 59 1.34 4.99 9.69
CA LEU A 59 1.51 6.18 8.85
C LEU A 59 1.67 5.85 7.36
N VAL A 60 2.61 4.96 7.02
CA VAL A 60 2.86 4.58 5.61
C VAL A 60 1.66 3.84 5.03
N ARG A 61 1.00 3.01 5.86
CA ARG A 61 -0.23 2.32 5.48
C ARG A 61 -1.36 3.32 5.19
N ASN A 62 -1.58 4.30 6.05
CA ASN A 62 -2.62 5.31 5.86
C ASN A 62 -2.35 6.15 4.61
N GLU A 63 -1.09 6.54 4.37
CA GLU A 63 -0.68 7.23 3.14
C GLU A 63 -0.97 6.39 1.89
N ALA A 64 -0.66 5.10 1.91
CA ALA A 64 -0.95 4.20 0.80
C ALA A 64 -2.47 4.04 0.56
N ILE A 65 -3.26 3.96 1.64
CA ILE A 65 -4.73 3.90 1.54
C ILE A 65 -5.28 5.20 0.96
N ALA A 66 -4.79 6.36 1.40
CA ALA A 66 -5.22 7.67 0.88
C ALA A 66 -4.94 7.80 -0.62
N GLN A 67 -3.75 7.37 -1.08
CA GLN A 67 -3.43 7.34 -2.51
C GLN A 67 -4.35 6.41 -3.29
N SER A 68 -4.61 5.22 -2.76
CA SER A 68 -5.55 4.26 -3.37
C SER A 68 -6.96 4.84 -3.46
N ALA A 69 -7.44 5.48 -2.39
CA ALA A 69 -8.76 6.10 -2.33
C ALA A 69 -8.91 7.22 -3.38
N LEU A 70 -7.89 8.07 -3.57
CA LEU A 70 -7.91 9.08 -4.63
C LEU A 70 -7.92 8.46 -6.03
N ARG A 71 -7.16 7.39 -6.28
CA ARG A 71 -7.19 6.68 -7.57
C ARG A 71 -8.55 6.02 -7.84
N MET A 72 -9.18 5.47 -6.80
CA MET A 72 -10.54 4.96 -6.87
C MET A 72 -11.54 6.07 -7.16
N LEU A 73 -11.39 7.24 -6.53
CA LEU A 73 -12.22 8.40 -6.77
C LEU A 73 -12.16 8.85 -8.24
N VAL A 74 -10.95 8.95 -8.82
CA VAL A 74 -10.79 9.26 -10.25
C VAL A 74 -11.52 8.25 -11.14
N SER A 75 -11.42 6.96 -10.83
CA SER A 75 -12.11 5.90 -11.57
C SER A 75 -13.64 6.00 -11.44
N ALA A 76 -14.13 6.35 -10.25
CA ALA A 76 -15.54 6.54 -9.97
C ALA A 76 -16.10 7.77 -10.72
N GLU A 77 -15.36 8.88 -10.72
CA GLU A 77 -15.69 10.09 -11.48
C GLU A 77 -15.74 9.85 -12.98
N ALA A 78 -14.75 9.13 -13.53
CA ALA A 78 -14.75 8.77 -14.94
C ALA A 78 -15.97 7.91 -15.31
N THR A 79 -16.36 6.98 -14.43
CA THR A 79 -17.55 6.15 -14.61
C THR A 79 -18.82 6.98 -14.54
N TYR A 80 -18.93 7.88 -13.55
CA TYR A 80 -20.06 8.78 -13.41
C TYR A 80 -20.21 9.67 -14.64
N GLN A 81 -19.13 10.31 -15.08
CA GLN A 81 -19.09 11.16 -16.27
C GLN A 81 -19.59 10.42 -17.52
N ALA A 82 -19.17 9.17 -17.71
CA ALA A 82 -19.51 8.34 -18.87
C ALA A 82 -20.94 7.78 -18.85
N THR A 83 -21.60 7.74 -17.68
CA THR A 83 -22.91 7.08 -17.52
C THR A 83 -24.00 8.09 -17.16
N THR A 84 -24.08 8.46 -15.89
CA THR A 84 -25.17 9.25 -15.30
C THR A 84 -24.89 10.75 -15.36
N GLY A 85 -23.62 11.14 -15.33
CA GLY A 85 -23.17 12.53 -15.30
C GLY A 85 -23.34 13.28 -16.62
N ASN A 86 -23.62 12.58 -17.73
CA ASN A 86 -23.79 13.17 -19.06
C ASN A 86 -22.64 14.13 -19.43
N GLY A 87 -21.41 13.73 -19.15
CA GLY A 87 -20.21 14.56 -19.33
C GLY A 87 -19.79 15.42 -18.13
N ASN A 88 -20.60 15.49 -17.07
CA ASN A 88 -20.28 16.21 -15.83
C ASN A 88 -19.79 15.26 -14.74
N TYR A 89 -18.97 15.81 -13.84
CA TYR A 89 -18.49 15.12 -12.64
C TYR A 89 -19.53 15.16 -11.51
N GLY A 90 -19.44 14.20 -10.60
CA GLY A 90 -20.38 13.99 -9.51
C GLY A 90 -19.85 14.50 -8.16
N THR A 91 -20.75 14.81 -7.22
CA THR A 91 -20.31 15.05 -5.83
C THR A 91 -20.05 13.72 -5.12
N LEU A 92 -19.33 13.75 -3.99
CA LEU A 92 -19.09 12.54 -3.18
C LEU A 92 -20.41 11.81 -2.85
N ASP A 93 -21.47 12.54 -2.52
CA ASP A 93 -22.78 11.97 -2.22
C ASP A 93 -23.42 11.29 -3.44
N GLN A 94 -23.23 11.84 -4.65
CA GLN A 94 -23.73 11.23 -5.88
C GLN A 94 -22.97 9.95 -6.22
N LEU A 95 -21.65 9.95 -6.06
CA LEU A 95 -20.82 8.76 -6.28
C LEU A 95 -21.18 7.64 -5.29
N VAL A 96 -21.42 7.98 -4.03
CA VAL A 96 -21.88 7.04 -3.01
C VAL A 96 -23.30 6.55 -3.32
N GLY A 97 -24.21 7.44 -3.73
CA GLY A 97 -25.57 7.07 -4.12
C GLY A 97 -25.63 6.13 -5.33
N GLN A 98 -24.68 6.24 -6.25
CA GLN A 98 -24.53 5.34 -7.40
C GLN A 98 -23.73 4.07 -7.07
N SER A 99 -23.35 3.86 -5.80
CA SER A 99 -22.49 2.74 -5.35
C SER A 99 -21.13 2.66 -6.07
N LEU A 100 -20.66 3.78 -6.63
CA LEU A 100 -19.34 3.89 -7.27
C LEU A 100 -18.22 4.11 -6.23
N LEU A 101 -18.58 4.66 -5.07
CA LEU A 101 -17.70 4.88 -3.93
C LEU A 101 -18.36 4.41 -2.64
N GLN A 102 -17.57 3.83 -1.75
CA GLN A 102 -18.02 3.45 -0.42
C GLN A 102 -17.67 4.56 0.56
N LYS A 103 -18.64 4.95 1.39
CA LYS A 103 -18.45 6.01 2.41
C LYS A 103 -17.34 5.65 3.41
N ASP A 104 -17.17 4.36 3.69
CA ASP A 104 -16.13 3.87 4.59
C ASP A 104 -14.73 4.24 4.08
N LEU A 105 -14.48 4.19 2.77
CA LEU A 105 -13.18 4.56 2.18
C LEU A 105 -12.83 6.05 2.34
N LEU A 106 -13.84 6.91 2.56
CA LEU A 106 -13.66 8.36 2.70
C LEU A 106 -13.43 8.79 4.15
N GLN A 107 -13.85 7.96 5.11
CA GLN A 107 -13.87 8.31 6.54
C GLN A 107 -12.94 7.45 7.38
N GLN A 108 -12.58 6.27 6.87
CA GLN A 108 -11.73 5.32 7.56
C GLN A 108 -10.28 5.58 7.12
N HIS A 109 -9.34 5.57 8.08
CA HIS A 109 -7.87 5.62 7.87
C HIS A 109 -7.15 6.97 8.05
N GLY A 110 -7.70 7.91 8.83
CA GLY A 110 -6.92 9.03 9.38
C GLY A 110 -6.54 10.12 8.36
N TYR A 111 -7.18 10.12 7.20
CA TYR A 111 -7.10 11.13 6.17
C TYR A 111 -8.48 11.71 5.91
N LYS A 112 -8.54 13.02 5.71
CA LYS A 112 -9.73 13.74 5.28
C LYS A 112 -9.66 13.92 3.77
N ILE A 113 -10.62 13.35 3.05
CA ILE A 113 -10.75 13.50 1.60
C ILE A 113 -11.83 14.53 1.32
N GLU A 114 -11.49 15.54 0.53
CA GLU A 114 -12.41 16.58 0.07
C GLU A 114 -12.44 16.58 -1.46
N LEU A 115 -13.64 16.61 -2.03
CA LEU A 115 -13.89 16.70 -3.47
C LEU A 115 -14.65 17.99 -3.76
N THR A 116 -14.10 18.79 -4.66
CA THR A 116 -14.72 20.02 -5.16
C THR A 116 -14.94 19.92 -6.65
N ILE A 117 -16.12 20.29 -7.12
CA ILE A 117 -16.45 20.33 -8.55
C ILE A 117 -16.48 21.79 -8.98
N VAL A 118 -15.70 22.11 -10.02
CA VAL A 118 -15.63 23.45 -10.61
C VAL A 118 -16.04 23.35 -12.07
N GLY A 119 -17.34 23.55 -12.33
CA GLY A 119 -17.92 23.43 -13.67
C GLY A 119 -17.82 21.99 -14.19
N THR A 120 -17.03 21.80 -15.25
CA THR A 120 -16.78 20.48 -15.87
C THR A 120 -15.47 19.85 -15.41
N LYS A 121 -14.92 20.28 -14.26
CA LYS A 121 -13.69 19.75 -13.68
C LYS A 121 -13.93 19.36 -12.23
N PHE A 122 -13.12 18.43 -11.74
CA PHE A 122 -13.09 18.09 -10.32
C PHE A 122 -11.68 18.27 -9.78
N GLU A 123 -11.61 18.58 -8.49
CA GLU A 123 -10.39 18.66 -7.72
C GLU A 123 -10.63 17.89 -6.42
N ALA A 124 -9.79 16.90 -6.15
CA ALA A 124 -9.83 16.12 -4.93
C ALA A 124 -8.52 16.27 -4.17
N SER A 125 -8.61 16.47 -2.86
CA SER A 125 -7.46 16.53 -1.97
C SER A 125 -7.62 15.55 -0.81
N ALA A 126 -6.51 14.99 -0.36
CA ALA A 126 -6.45 14.13 0.81
C ALA A 126 -5.41 14.69 1.78
N VAL A 127 -5.87 15.08 2.97
CA VAL A 127 -5.06 15.72 4.02
C VAL A 127 -5.02 14.84 5.26
N PRO A 128 -3.87 14.62 5.90
CA PRO A 128 -3.81 13.83 7.12
C PRO A 128 -4.57 14.55 8.24
N MET A 129 -5.42 13.81 8.98
CA MET A 129 -6.15 14.34 10.12
C MET A 129 -5.22 14.81 11.26
N GLU A 130 -4.14 14.07 11.52
CA GLU A 130 -3.11 14.42 12.48
C GLU A 130 -1.73 14.31 11.83
N TYR A 131 -1.12 15.46 11.52
CA TYR A 131 0.21 15.53 10.94
C TYR A 131 1.24 14.80 11.82
N GLY A 132 2.04 13.94 11.20
CA GLY A 132 3.07 13.15 11.86
C GLY A 132 2.58 11.90 12.60
N LYS A 133 1.26 11.70 12.72
CA LYS A 133 0.66 10.50 13.31
C LYS A 133 -0.15 9.71 12.30
N SER A 134 -1.17 10.32 11.70
CA SER A 134 -1.99 9.65 10.70
C SER A 134 -1.35 9.70 9.32
N GLY A 135 -0.52 10.71 9.06
CA GLY A 135 0.19 10.92 7.81
C GLY A 135 1.08 12.15 7.85
N LYS A 136 2.06 12.24 6.95
CA LYS A 136 2.86 13.46 6.72
C LYS A 136 2.57 14.07 5.36
N MET A 137 2.41 13.21 4.36
CA MET A 137 2.14 13.64 2.99
C MET A 137 0.69 14.04 2.82
N SER A 138 0.46 15.06 2.00
CA SER A 138 -0.86 15.42 1.50
C SER A 138 -0.90 15.17 0.00
N PHE A 139 -2.07 14.82 -0.51
CA PHE A 139 -2.25 14.38 -1.89
C PHE A 139 -3.32 15.20 -2.59
N PHE A 140 -3.16 15.39 -3.89
CA PHE A 140 -4.04 16.14 -4.75
C PHE A 140 -4.20 15.44 -6.10
N VAL A 141 -5.41 15.44 -6.63
CA VAL A 141 -5.71 14.97 -7.98
C VAL A 141 -6.80 15.82 -8.60
N ASP A 142 -6.70 16.06 -9.90
CA ASP A 142 -7.64 16.84 -10.71
C ASP A 142 -8.22 15.98 -11.85
N ASP A 143 -8.94 16.62 -12.76
CA ASP A 143 -9.52 16.02 -13.97
C ASP A 143 -8.49 15.35 -14.90
N SER A 144 -7.20 15.66 -14.75
CA SER A 144 -6.13 14.98 -15.48
C SER A 144 -5.84 13.56 -14.98
N GLY A 145 -6.32 13.20 -13.78
CA GLY A 145 -6.04 11.93 -13.13
C GLY A 145 -4.60 11.80 -12.62
N VAL A 146 -3.78 12.85 -12.72
CA VAL A 146 -2.40 12.86 -12.23
C VAL A 146 -2.40 13.08 -10.72
N LEU A 147 -2.05 12.03 -9.98
CA LEU A 147 -1.84 12.11 -8.54
C LEU A 147 -0.58 12.93 -8.24
N ARG A 148 -0.73 13.97 -7.43
CA ARG A 148 0.34 14.85 -6.95
C ARG A 148 0.39 14.80 -5.44
N GLY A 149 1.55 15.04 -4.86
CA GLY A 149 1.65 15.06 -3.40
C GLY A 149 2.97 15.59 -2.89
N ALA A 150 2.92 16.19 -1.70
CA ALA A 150 4.06 16.72 -0.99
C ALA A 150 3.78 16.78 0.52
N ASP A 151 4.83 16.96 1.32
CA ASP A 151 4.69 17.27 2.73
C ASP A 151 4.38 18.75 2.89
N HIS A 152 3.12 19.03 3.25
CA HIS A 152 2.60 20.39 3.50
C HIS A 152 2.42 20.68 4.99
N GLY A 153 3.01 19.89 5.89
CA GLY A 153 2.84 20.10 7.33
C GLY A 153 1.40 19.92 7.83
N GLY A 154 0.58 19.14 7.11
CA GLY A 154 -0.86 19.00 7.37
C GLY A 154 -1.76 19.98 6.60
N GLY A 155 -1.20 20.78 5.69
CA GLY A 155 -1.97 21.58 4.72
C GLY A 155 -2.42 20.78 3.50
N ALA A 156 -3.36 21.32 2.72
CA ALA A 156 -3.81 20.68 1.48
C ALA A 156 -2.75 20.75 0.38
N ALA A 157 -2.56 19.63 -0.33
CA ALA A 157 -1.78 19.61 -1.56
C ALA A 157 -2.55 20.27 -2.71
N THR A 158 -1.82 20.74 -3.72
CA THR A 158 -2.36 21.50 -4.85
C THR A 158 -1.77 21.04 -6.19
N VAL A 159 -2.27 21.60 -7.28
CA VAL A 159 -1.75 21.34 -8.64
C VAL A 159 -0.26 21.71 -8.81
N ALA A 160 0.29 22.58 -7.95
CA ALA A 160 1.69 22.98 -7.98
C ALA A 160 2.64 21.89 -7.47
N ASP A 161 2.11 20.85 -6.80
CA ASP A 161 2.90 19.75 -6.28
C ASP A 161 3.41 18.81 -7.36
N LYS A 162 4.49 18.12 -7.04
CA LYS A 162 5.11 17.19 -7.97
C LYS A 162 4.18 15.99 -8.23
N PRO A 163 4.09 15.55 -9.51
CA PRO A 163 3.45 14.28 -9.83
C PRO A 163 4.10 13.12 -9.09
N MET A 164 3.27 12.25 -8.54
CA MET A 164 3.66 10.99 -7.92
C MET A 164 3.54 9.87 -8.95
N GLN A 165 4.61 9.09 -9.11
CA GLN A 165 4.63 7.91 -9.98
C GLN A 165 4.03 6.70 -9.27
#